data_AF-A0AA88J5S7-F1
#
_entry.id   AF-A0AA88J5S7-F1
#
_cell.length_a   1.000
_cell.length_b   1.000
_cell.length_c   1.000
_cell.angle_alpha   90.00
_cell.angle_beta   90.00
_cell.angle_gamma   90.00
#
_symmetry.space_group_name_H-M   'P 1'
#
loop_
_entity.id
_entity.type
_entity.pdbx_description
1 polymer ?
#
loop_
_entity_poly.entity_id
_entity_poly.type
_entity_poly.pdbx_seq_one_letter_code
_entity_poly.pdbx_strand_id
1 'polypeptide(L)'
;MARLVLLLLLWVAVTVSEGLNLQKRILGGLQNDMKTNYPQFYAKYEYQHWFCGEAPGVDQCPGDSGGGVVHGNTIYGVMAFSNDQACAKPAGYMNICHQEYLDWITKTITT
;
A
#
# COMPACT_ATOMS: atom_id res chain seq x y z
N MET A 1 28.68 14.81 22.35
CA MET A 1 27.84 13.69 22.86
C MET A 1 26.41 13.68 22.29
N ALA A 2 25.73 14.81 22.06
CA ALA A 2 24.36 14.82 21.52
C ALA A 2 24.21 14.47 20.02
N ARG A 3 25.22 14.80 19.19
CA ARG A 3 25.17 14.54 17.73
C ARG A 3 25.24 13.04 17.36
N LEU A 4 25.90 12.23 18.17
CA LEU A 4 26.01 10.77 17.93
C LEU A 4 24.71 10.04 18.28
N VAL A 5 24.00 10.49 19.32
CA VAL A 5 22.68 9.97 19.71
C VAL A 5 21.63 10.29 18.64
N LEU A 6 21.67 11.49 18.06
CA LEU A 6 20.75 11.90 16.99
C LEU A 6 20.94 11.06 15.71
N LEU A 7 22.19 10.74 15.36
CA LEU A 7 22.51 9.89 14.21
C LEU A 7 22.10 8.43 14.43
N LEU A 8 22.21 7.91 15.66
CA LEU A 8 21.71 6.59 16.03
C LEU A 8 20.18 6.53 15.98
N LEU A 9 19.47 7.58 16.41
CA LEU A 9 18.01 7.66 16.32
C LEU A 9 17.53 7.75 14.85
N LEU A 10 18.26 8.48 14.00
CA LEU A 10 17.99 8.53 12.56
C LEU A 10 18.25 7.19 11.86
N TRP A 11 19.26 6.42 12.29
CA TRP A 11 19.50 5.06 11.81
C TRP A 11 18.41 4.07 12.23
N VAL A 12 17.91 4.18 13.46
CA VAL A 12 16.80 3.34 13.95
C VAL A 12 15.47 3.70 13.27
N ALA A 13 15.29 4.97 12.85
CA ALA A 13 14.10 5.40 12.12
C ALA A 13 14.08 4.96 10.63
N VAL A 14 15.22 4.50 10.08
CA VAL A 14 15.35 3.95 8.71
C VAL A 14 15.73 2.47 8.79
N THR A 15 15.17 1.72 9.73
CA THR A 15 15.09 0.27 9.54
C THR A 15 13.90 0.02 8.62
N VAL A 16 14.15 -0.14 7.32
CA VAL A 16 13.22 -0.89 6.48
C VAL A 16 12.99 -2.24 7.17
N SER A 17 11.72 -2.56 7.43
CA SER A 17 11.31 -3.85 7.96
C SER A 17 11.66 -4.94 6.94
N GLU A 18 12.91 -5.38 6.88
CA GLU A 18 13.33 -6.54 6.06
C GLU A 18 12.91 -7.88 6.70
N GLY A 19 12.30 -7.84 7.88
CA GLY A 19 11.84 -9.02 8.62
C GLY A 19 10.41 -9.41 8.27
N LEU A 20 10.25 -10.14 7.15
CA LEU A 20 9.17 -11.08 6.77
C LEU A 20 8.78 -10.87 5.30
N ASN A 21 9.37 -11.66 4.42
CA ASN A 21 8.96 -11.78 3.01
C ASN A 21 7.63 -12.54 2.92
N LEU A 22 6.57 -11.95 3.45
CA LEU A 22 5.22 -12.48 3.35
C LEU A 22 4.59 -11.87 2.10
N GLN A 23 4.66 -12.63 1.01
CA GLN A 23 4.09 -12.22 -0.25
C GLN A 23 2.56 -12.13 -0.12
N LYS A 24 2.03 -10.91 -0.07
CA LYS A 24 0.58 -10.68 -0.15
C LYS A 24 0.10 -11.03 -1.56
N ARG A 25 -0.94 -11.86 -1.64
CA ARG A 25 -1.61 -12.21 -2.90
C ARG A 25 -2.54 -11.08 -3.30
N ILE A 26 -2.44 -10.63 -4.55
CA ILE A 26 -3.42 -9.71 -5.15
C ILE A 26 -4.72 -10.49 -5.40
N LEU A 27 -5.84 -9.98 -4.89
CA LEU A 27 -7.13 -10.66 -4.98
C LEU A 27 -8.07 -9.94 -5.94
N GLY A 28 -8.26 -10.54 -7.12
CA GLY A 28 -9.28 -10.13 -8.07
C GLY A 28 -10.68 -10.47 -7.54
N GLY A 29 -11.62 -9.53 -7.64
CA GLY A 29 -13.03 -9.72 -7.26
C GLY A 29 -13.45 -9.09 -5.93
N LEU A 30 -12.51 -8.76 -5.04
CA LEU A 30 -12.85 -8.15 -3.74
C LEU A 30 -13.39 -6.72 -3.85
N GLN A 31 -13.10 -6.01 -4.93
CA GLN A 31 -13.73 -4.71 -5.18
C GLN A 31 -15.25 -4.83 -5.30
N ASN A 32 -15.74 -5.89 -5.94
CA ASN A 32 -17.17 -6.13 -6.08
C ASN A 32 -17.80 -6.50 -4.73
N ASP A 33 -17.12 -7.32 -3.94
CA ASP A 33 -17.53 -7.64 -2.57
C ASP A 33 -17.64 -6.37 -1.73
N MET A 34 -16.63 -5.50 -1.77
CA MET A 34 -16.64 -4.21 -1.10
C MET A 34 -17.76 -3.29 -1.58
N LYS A 35 -18.03 -3.27 -2.89
CA LYS A 35 -19.13 -2.49 -3.45
C LYS A 35 -20.50 -2.96 -2.95
N THR A 36 -20.68 -4.27 -2.80
CA THR A 36 -21.95 -4.88 -2.37
C THR A 36 -22.15 -4.80 -0.86
N ASN A 37 -21.15 -5.18 -0.08
CA ASN A 37 -21.27 -5.35 1.37
C ASN A 37 -20.89 -4.09 2.16
N TYR A 38 -20.08 -3.21 1.58
CA TYR A 38 -19.54 -2.01 2.23
C TYR A 38 -19.66 -0.75 1.35
N PRO A 39 -20.87 -0.40 0.88
CA PRO A 39 -21.07 0.65 -0.12
C PRO A 39 -20.59 2.03 0.32
N GLN A 40 -20.72 2.35 1.61
CA GLN A 40 -20.24 3.62 2.18
C GLN A 40 -18.71 3.74 2.12
N PHE A 41 -18.00 2.63 2.38
CA PHE A 41 -16.55 2.59 2.27
C PHE A 41 -16.12 2.64 0.80
N TYR A 42 -16.77 1.84 -0.04
CA TYR A 42 -16.47 1.79 -1.48
C TYR A 42 -16.63 3.18 -2.12
N ALA A 43 -17.71 3.89 -1.82
CA ALA A 43 -17.98 5.24 -2.34
C ALA A 43 -16.87 6.25 -1.95
N LYS A 44 -16.21 6.09 -0.79
CA LYS A 44 -15.10 6.95 -0.37
C LYS A 44 -13.87 6.84 -1.28
N TYR A 45 -13.70 5.72 -1.97
CA TYR A 45 -12.53 5.44 -2.82
C TYR A 45 -12.92 5.11 -4.27
N GLU A 46 -14.18 5.35 -4.68
CA GLU A 46 -14.68 4.97 -6.00
C GLU A 46 -14.03 5.73 -7.16
N TYR A 47 -13.53 6.93 -6.88
CA TYR A 47 -12.82 7.79 -7.84
C TYR A 47 -11.34 7.44 -7.98
N GLN A 48 -10.84 6.47 -7.21
CA GLN A 48 -9.45 6.04 -7.25
C GLN A 48 -9.35 4.66 -7.91
N HIS A 49 -8.20 4.37 -8.52
CA HIS A 49 -7.90 3.01 -8.97
C HIS A 49 -7.07 2.31 -7.90
N TRP A 50 -7.62 1.23 -7.35
CA TRP A 50 -6.98 0.45 -6.30
C TRP A 50 -7.14 -1.05 -6.53
N PHE A 51 -6.42 -1.86 -5.76
CA PHE A 51 -6.56 -3.30 -5.69
C PHE A 51 -6.35 -3.77 -4.24
N CYS A 52 -6.82 -4.98 -3.95
CA CYS A 52 -6.70 -5.61 -2.64
C CYS A 52 -5.51 -6.59 -2.59
N GLY A 53 -4.79 -6.67 -1.46
CA GLY A 53 -3.75 -7.68 -1.24
C GLY A 53 -3.62 -8.18 0.20
N GLU A 54 -3.62 -9.49 0.41
CA GLU A 54 -3.59 -10.12 1.75
C GLU A 54 -2.55 -11.23 1.85
N ALA A 55 -2.13 -11.51 3.08
CA ALA A 55 -1.41 -12.72 3.43
C ALA A 55 -1.89 -13.22 4.81
N PRO A 56 -1.98 -14.54 5.03
CA PRO A 56 -2.35 -15.09 6.33
C PRO A 56 -1.43 -14.58 7.45
N GLY A 57 -2.03 -14.06 8.52
CA GLY A 57 -1.28 -13.54 9.67
C GLY A 57 -0.57 -12.20 9.43
N VAL A 58 -0.82 -11.53 8.30
CA VAL A 58 -0.23 -10.22 7.98
C VAL A 58 -1.30 -9.16 7.94
N ASP A 59 -1.12 -8.14 8.77
CA ASP A 59 -1.96 -6.95 8.75
C ASP A 59 -1.17 -5.73 8.27
N GLN A 60 -1.84 -4.58 8.22
CA GLN A 60 -1.18 -3.29 8.13
C GLN A 60 -1.04 -2.66 9.50
N CYS A 61 0.02 -1.87 9.64
CA CYS A 61 0.31 -1.09 10.83
C CYS A 61 0.19 0.41 10.54
N PRO A 62 -0.10 1.23 11.55
CA PRO A 62 0.09 2.67 11.46
C PRO A 62 1.53 2.99 11.02
N GLY A 63 1.67 3.82 9.99
CA GLY A 63 2.97 4.13 9.38
C GLY A 63 3.25 3.43 8.05
N ASP A 64 2.43 2.45 7.65
CA ASP A 64 2.58 1.78 6.35
C ASP A 64 2.12 2.63 5.15
N SER A 65 1.43 3.75 5.40
CA SER A 65 0.94 4.67 4.35
C SER A 65 2.07 5.09 3.40
N GLY A 66 1.85 4.93 2.09
CA GLY A 66 2.88 5.21 1.08
C GLY A 66 3.86 4.05 0.82
N GLY A 67 3.79 2.95 1.58
CA GLY A 67 4.60 1.76 1.35
C GLY A 67 4.32 1.10 0.00
N GLY A 68 5.36 0.64 -0.69
CA GLY A 68 5.25 0.05 -2.03
C GLY A 68 4.86 -1.43 -2.03
N VAL A 69 4.02 -1.83 -2.99
CA VAL A 69 3.80 -3.24 -3.37
C VAL A 69 4.80 -3.58 -4.46
N VAL A 70 5.81 -4.38 -4.15
CA VAL A 70 6.94 -4.65 -5.06
C VAL A 70 7.04 -6.13 -5.38
N HIS A 71 7.23 -6.46 -6.66
CA HIS A 71 7.57 -7.80 -7.13
C HIS A 71 8.58 -7.71 -8.27
N GLY A 72 9.61 -8.55 -8.26
CA GLY A 72 10.58 -8.60 -9.36
C GLY A 72 11.26 -7.27 -9.67
N ASN A 73 11.56 -6.46 -8.64
CA ASN A 73 12.15 -5.12 -8.78
C ASN A 73 11.23 -4.07 -9.43
N THR A 74 9.93 -4.37 -9.55
CA THR A 74 8.91 -3.48 -10.09
C THR A 74 7.88 -3.16 -9.01
N ILE A 75 7.52 -1.88 -8.89
CA ILE A 75 6.42 -1.44 -8.02
C ILE A 75 5.10 -1.51 -8.78
N TYR A 76 4.08 -2.07 -8.14
CA TYR A 76 2.74 -2.29 -8.70
C TYR A 76 1.65 -1.50 -7.97
N GLY A 77 1.94 -1.08 -6.74
CA GLY A 77 0.99 -0.29 -5.98
C GLY A 77 1.62 0.44 -4.82
N VAL A 78 0.83 1.33 -4.23
CA VAL A 78 1.21 2.15 -3.09
C VAL A 78 0.13 2.01 -2.02
N MET A 79 0.54 1.86 -0.77
CA MET A 79 -0.35 1.66 0.37
C MET A 79 -1.24 2.88 0.58
N ALA A 80 -2.56 2.72 0.46
CA ALA A 80 -3.51 3.84 0.54
C ALA A 80 -4.39 3.80 1.79
N PHE A 81 -4.99 2.65 2.09
CA PHE A 81 -5.94 2.56 3.20
C PHE A 81 -5.98 1.18 3.85
N SER A 82 -6.29 1.19 5.14
CA SER A 82 -6.50 0.02 6.00
C SER A 82 -7.20 0.36 7.28
N ASN A 83 -8.30 -0.35 7.57
CA ASN A 83 -9.12 -0.26 8.79
C ASN A 83 -10.53 -0.83 8.52
N ASP A 84 -11.18 -1.27 9.61
CA ASP A 84 -12.43 -2.02 9.85
C ASP A 84 -13.06 -2.90 8.75
N GLN A 85 -13.00 -2.52 7.46
CA GLN A 85 -13.05 -3.41 6.30
C GLN A 85 -12.30 -2.84 5.07
N ALA A 86 -10.99 -2.59 5.15
CA ALA A 86 -10.18 -2.66 3.94
C ALA A 86 -10.08 -4.15 3.58
N CYS A 87 -10.79 -4.50 2.50
CA CYS A 87 -11.02 -5.80 1.87
C CYS A 87 -11.44 -6.98 2.80
N ALA A 88 -11.54 -6.80 4.12
CA ALA A 88 -12.05 -7.76 5.12
C ALA A 88 -11.45 -9.19 5.03
N LYS A 89 -10.14 -9.41 4.87
CA LYS A 89 -9.00 -8.62 5.39
C LYS A 89 -7.74 -8.62 4.48
N PRO A 90 -7.83 -8.07 3.26
CA PRO A 90 -6.69 -7.45 2.59
C PRO A 90 -6.51 -5.93 2.71
N ALA A 91 -5.27 -5.53 2.60
CA ALA A 91 -4.84 -4.16 2.44
C ALA A 91 -5.30 -3.55 1.09
N GLY A 92 -5.70 -2.26 1.08
CA GLY A 92 -6.07 -1.53 -0.14
C GLY A 92 -4.92 -0.68 -0.70
N TYR A 93 -4.51 -0.97 -1.93
CA TYR A 93 -3.35 -0.38 -2.59
C TYR A 93 -3.77 0.41 -3.83
N MET A 94 -3.22 1.59 -4.06
CA MET A 94 -3.38 2.29 -5.34
C MET A 94 -2.77 1.45 -6.46
N ASN A 95 -3.51 1.28 -7.56
CA ASN A 95 -3.06 0.59 -8.75
C ASN A 95 -2.25 1.53 -9.64
N ILE A 96 -0.96 1.71 -9.35
CA ILE A 96 -0.11 2.64 -10.13
C ILE A 96 0.13 2.17 -11.57
N CYS A 97 -0.24 0.93 -11.93
CA CYS A 97 -0.22 0.47 -13.32
C CYS A 97 -1.41 0.99 -14.14
N HIS A 98 -2.38 1.67 -13.52
CA HIS A 98 -3.42 2.38 -14.27
C HIS A 98 -2.78 3.49 -15.11
N GLN A 99 -3.20 3.60 -16.38
CA GLN A 99 -2.53 4.46 -17.37
C GLN A 99 -2.42 5.92 -16.90
N GLU A 100 -3.49 6.46 -16.29
CA GLU A 100 -3.50 7.83 -15.78
C GLU A 100 -2.40 8.09 -14.74
N TYR A 101 -2.11 7.10 -13.89
CA TYR A 101 -1.04 7.22 -12.90
C TYR A 101 0.33 7.01 -13.52
N LEU A 102 0.49 6.07 -14.45
CA LEU A 102 1.75 5.87 -15.18
C LEU A 102 2.14 7.11 -15.97
N ASP A 103 1.18 7.74 -16.65
CA ASP A 103 1.40 8.96 -17.43
C ASP A 103 1.83 10.11 -16.52
N TRP A 104 1.13 10.29 -15.40
CA TRP A 104 1.47 11.30 -14.41
C TRP A 104 2.86 11.05 -13.80
N ILE A 105 3.16 9.84 -13.33
CA ILE A 105 4.45 9.48 -12.74
C ILE A 105 5.56 9.72 -13.76
N THR A 106 5.41 9.21 -14.99
CA THR A 106 6.41 9.35 -16.05
C THR A 106 6.68 10.82 -16.33
N LYS A 107 5.62 11.62 -16.51
CA LYS A 107 5.76 13.06 -16.72
C LYS A 107 6.49 13.73 -15.56
N THR A 108 6.17 13.39 -14.31
CA THR A 108 6.79 14.00 -13.13
C THR A 108 8.26 13.63 -12.95
N ILE A 109 8.66 12.39 -13.23
CA ILE A 109 10.05 11.95 -13.03
C ILE A 109 10.98 12.35 -14.19
N THR A 110 10.43 12.62 -15.38
CA THR A 110 11.21 13.05 -16.55
C THR A 110 11.28 14.56 -16.72
N THR A 111 10.58 15.33 -15.88
CA THR A 111 10.62 16.79 -15.85
C THR A 111 11.72 17.26 -14.90
#